data_AF-A0A3D5GRP8-F1
#
_entry.id   AF-A0A3D5GRP8-F1
#
_cell.length_a   1.000
_cell.length_b   1.000
_cell.length_c   1.000
_cell.angle_alpha   90.00
_cell.angle_beta   90.00
_cell.angle_gamma   90.00
#
_symmetry.space_group_name_H-M   'P 1'
#
loop_
_entity.id
_entity.type
_entity.pdbx_description
1 polymer ?
#
loop_
_entity_poly.entity_id
_entity_poly.type
_entity_poly.pdbx_seq_one_letter_code
_entity_poly.pdbx_strand_id
1 'polypeptide(L)'
;IIAGTYGFSWVSDIEVVNRNDSGSARTIRISGIVDGRPTTVDVSAIDLRNALSLRSTTFDVSMTPLFNDVPPDHPFAGEVVGLVELGITTGCSTVNYCPNQFVTRAEMAAFLVRALDLPAVGGDPYRDDNGHALEAEIASLASSGITSGCLATAYCPDRSVTRAEMAAFLVRGFNIASATGRPFTDVDGHFFEAEIASLA
;
A
#
# COMPACT_ATOMS: atom_id res chain seq x y z
N ILE A 1 14.88 -3.57 -14.10
CA ILE A 1 14.92 -3.80 -15.57
C ILE A 1 13.50 -4.06 -16.08
N ILE A 2 12.83 -5.15 -15.68
CA ILE A 2 11.47 -5.49 -16.16
C ILE A 2 10.48 -4.36 -15.90
N ALA A 3 10.44 -3.80 -14.69
CA ALA A 3 9.50 -2.73 -14.33
C ALA A 3 9.56 -1.54 -15.31
N GLY A 4 10.76 -0.96 -15.50
CA GLY A 4 10.97 0.14 -16.45
C GLY A 4 10.73 -0.22 -17.92
N THR A 5 11.02 -1.47 -18.34
CA THR A 5 10.76 -1.91 -19.73
C THR A 5 9.27 -1.91 -20.07
N TYR A 6 8.41 -2.27 -19.12
CA TYR A 6 6.98 -2.46 -19.34
C TYR A 6 6.10 -1.41 -18.63
N GLY A 7 6.70 -0.34 -18.11
CA GLY A 7 5.97 0.78 -17.50
C GLY A 7 5.41 0.52 -16.11
N PHE A 8 5.83 -0.55 -15.43
CA PHE A 8 5.44 -0.81 -14.05
C PHE A 8 6.24 0.06 -13.09
N SER A 9 5.55 0.63 -12.10
CA SER A 9 6.17 1.19 -10.90
C SER A 9 6.73 0.06 -10.03
N TRP A 10 5.94 -0.99 -9.82
CA TRP A 10 6.31 -2.19 -9.07
C TRP A 10 5.81 -3.43 -9.79
N VAL A 11 6.66 -4.44 -9.93
CA VAL A 11 6.26 -5.76 -10.45
C VAL A 11 6.08 -6.66 -9.23
N SER A 12 4.94 -7.36 -9.15
CA SER A 12 4.65 -8.30 -8.07
C SER A 12 4.71 -9.76 -8.50
N ASP A 13 4.45 -10.02 -9.79
CA ASP A 13 4.49 -11.37 -10.34
C ASP A 13 4.89 -11.37 -11.81
N ILE A 14 5.50 -12.48 -12.21
CA ILE A 14 5.83 -12.77 -13.60
C ILE A 14 5.78 -14.28 -13.83
N GLU A 15 5.01 -14.73 -14.82
CA GLU A 15 4.80 -16.15 -15.08
C GLU A 15 4.68 -16.47 -16.58
N VAL A 16 5.11 -17.69 -16.96
CA VAL A 16 4.87 -18.23 -18.31
C VAL A 16 3.46 -18.80 -18.38
N VAL A 17 2.51 -18.05 -18.93
CA VAL A 17 1.11 -18.49 -19.00
C VAL A 17 0.81 -19.44 -20.17
N ASN A 18 1.61 -19.40 -21.25
CA ASN A 18 1.41 -20.24 -22.42
C ASN A 18 2.74 -20.63 -23.08
N ARG A 19 2.78 -21.83 -23.66
CA ARG A 19 3.93 -22.40 -24.39
C ARG A 19 3.52 -22.80 -25.82
N ASN A 20 4.52 -22.88 -26.71
CA ASN A 20 4.37 -23.51 -28.02
C ASN A 20 4.51 -25.03 -27.91
N ASP A 21 4.11 -25.78 -28.94
CA ASP A 21 4.27 -27.24 -29.00
C ASP A 21 5.73 -27.70 -28.85
N SER A 22 6.69 -26.84 -29.22
CA SER A 22 8.13 -27.06 -29.01
C SER A 22 8.57 -26.98 -27.54
N GLY A 23 7.67 -26.63 -26.62
CA GLY A 23 7.96 -26.34 -25.21
C GLY A 23 8.50 -24.93 -24.94
N SER A 24 8.81 -24.16 -26.00
CA SER A 24 9.28 -22.78 -25.85
C SER A 24 8.20 -21.87 -25.24
N ALA A 25 8.62 -20.94 -24.37
CA ALA A 25 7.72 -19.95 -23.80
C ALA A 25 7.10 -19.11 -24.94
N ARG A 26 5.81 -18.83 -24.85
CA ARG A 26 5.06 -18.08 -25.87
C ARG A 26 4.56 -16.76 -25.32
N THR A 27 3.85 -16.80 -24.20
CA THR A 27 3.25 -15.62 -23.57
C THR A 27 3.71 -15.55 -22.13
N ILE A 28 4.11 -14.37 -21.70
CA ILE A 28 4.46 -14.07 -20.31
C ILE A 28 3.43 -13.10 -19.78
N ARG A 29 2.92 -13.37 -18.59
CA ARG A 29 2.09 -12.44 -17.84
C ARG A 29 2.96 -11.71 -16.84
N ILE A 30 2.81 -10.39 -16.78
CA ILE A 30 3.45 -9.52 -15.79
C ILE A 30 2.33 -8.84 -15.01
N SER A 31 2.36 -8.96 -13.69
CA SER A 31 1.41 -8.31 -12.78
C SER A 31 2.13 -7.36 -11.83
N GLY A 32 1.45 -6.29 -11.43
CA GLY A 32 2.00 -5.29 -10.53
C GLY A 32 1.23 -3.98 -10.59
N ILE A 33 1.92 -2.87 -10.34
CA ILE A 33 1.36 -1.53 -10.30
C ILE A 33 1.88 -0.70 -11.47
N VAL A 34 0.97 -0.07 -12.20
CA VAL A 34 1.24 0.98 -13.20
C VAL A 34 0.46 2.22 -12.80
N ASP A 35 1.13 3.36 -12.63
CA ASP A 35 0.51 4.64 -12.25
C ASP A 35 -0.46 4.52 -11.05
N GLY A 36 -0.04 3.75 -10.04
CA GLY A 36 -0.83 3.52 -8.82
C GLY A 36 -1.99 2.53 -8.96
N ARG A 37 -2.11 1.81 -10.09
CA ARG A 37 -3.20 0.85 -10.33
C ARG A 37 -2.70 -0.58 -10.53
N PRO A 38 -3.33 -1.58 -9.90
CA PRO A 38 -3.15 -2.99 -10.24
C PRO A 38 -3.36 -3.21 -11.72
N THR A 39 -2.34 -3.76 -12.36
CA THR A 39 -2.30 -3.96 -13.81
C THR A 39 -1.67 -5.32 -14.10
N THR A 40 -2.24 -5.99 -15.09
CA THR A 40 -1.71 -7.22 -15.66
C THR A 40 -1.54 -7.04 -17.16
N VAL A 41 -0.35 -7.37 -17.67
CA VAL A 41 -0.03 -7.27 -19.09
C VAL A 41 0.52 -8.61 -19.58
N ASP A 42 -0.05 -9.11 -20.67
CA ASP A 42 0.47 -10.27 -21.38
C ASP A 42 1.41 -9.78 -22.50
N VAL A 43 2.65 -10.24 -22.47
CA VAL A 43 3.71 -9.87 -23.42
C VAL A 43 4.25 -11.10 -24.16
N SER A 44 4.88 -10.86 -25.30
CA SER A 44 5.58 -11.90 -26.04
C SER A 44 6.78 -12.42 -25.24
N ALA A 45 6.90 -13.74 -25.11
CA ALA A 45 8.08 -14.35 -24.51
C ALA A 45 9.37 -14.04 -25.30
N ILE A 46 9.25 -13.76 -26.61
CA ILE A 46 10.39 -13.32 -27.43
C ILE A 46 10.84 -11.92 -27.00
N ASP A 47 9.91 -11.01 -26.73
CA ASP A 47 10.24 -9.64 -26.34
C ASP A 47 10.91 -9.62 -24.97
N LEU A 48 10.38 -10.38 -23.99
CA LEU A 48 11.02 -10.53 -22.70
C LEU A 48 12.41 -11.18 -22.81
N ARG A 49 12.53 -12.26 -23.58
CA ARG A 49 13.81 -12.94 -23.82
C ARG A 49 14.84 -11.95 -24.38
N ASN A 50 14.46 -11.13 -25.34
CA ASN A 50 15.33 -10.12 -25.93
C ASN A 50 15.68 -9.03 -24.91
N ALA A 51 14.71 -8.52 -24.16
CA ALA A 51 14.91 -7.49 -23.13
C ALA A 51 15.88 -7.96 -22.03
N LEU A 52 15.83 -9.24 -21.68
CA LEU A 52 16.70 -9.86 -20.67
C LEU A 52 17.96 -10.51 -21.27
N SER A 53 18.17 -10.44 -22.59
CA SER A 53 19.27 -11.10 -23.31
C SER A 53 19.41 -12.61 -23.00
N LEU A 54 18.28 -13.29 -22.81
CA LEU A 54 18.25 -14.73 -22.55
C LEU A 54 18.59 -15.52 -23.82
N ARG A 55 19.36 -16.60 -23.68
CA ARG A 55 19.79 -17.44 -24.81
C ARG A 55 18.78 -18.52 -25.20
N SER A 56 18.03 -19.03 -24.23
CA SER A 56 17.06 -20.12 -24.44
C SER A 56 15.68 -19.58 -24.83
N THR A 57 14.97 -20.31 -25.69
CA THR A 57 13.54 -20.09 -25.95
C THR A 57 12.64 -20.86 -24.99
N THR A 58 13.19 -21.85 -24.29
CA THR A 58 12.52 -22.59 -23.23
C THR A 58 13.10 -22.10 -21.91
N PHE A 59 12.33 -21.26 -21.23
CA PHE A 59 12.64 -20.76 -19.90
C PHE A 59 11.38 -20.79 -19.05
N ASP A 60 11.60 -20.74 -17.74
CA ASP A 60 10.60 -20.42 -16.73
C ASP A 60 11.03 -19.11 -16.09
N VAL A 61 10.05 -18.39 -15.56
CA VAL A 61 10.27 -17.19 -14.78
C VAL A 61 9.34 -17.26 -13.59
N SER A 62 9.86 -16.86 -12.44
CA SER A 62 9.11 -16.75 -11.21
C SER A 62 9.68 -15.60 -10.39
N MET A 63 8.83 -15.02 -9.55
CA MET A 63 9.21 -13.99 -8.61
C MET A 63 9.31 -14.59 -7.21
N THR A 64 10.41 -14.33 -6.52
CA THR A 64 10.52 -14.68 -5.09
C THR A 64 9.67 -13.67 -4.30
N PRO A 65 8.67 -14.12 -3.52
CA PRO A 65 7.86 -13.21 -2.72
C PRO A 65 8.72 -12.54 -1.63
N LEU A 66 8.38 -11.28 -1.30
CA LEU A 66 9.03 -10.56 -0.20
C LEU A 66 8.63 -11.11 1.17
N PHE A 67 7.41 -11.63 1.29
CA PHE A 67 6.86 -12.19 2.52
C PHE A 67 6.26 -13.57 2.27
N ASN A 68 6.34 -14.45 3.26
CA ASN A 68 5.82 -15.82 3.15
C ASN A 68 4.29 -15.86 3.04
N ASP A 69 3.61 -14.83 3.57
CA ASP A 69 2.16 -14.70 3.62
C ASP A 69 1.59 -13.74 2.57
N VAL A 70 2.42 -13.29 1.63
CA VAL A 70 2.01 -12.52 0.44
C VAL A 70 2.68 -13.15 -0.80
N PRO A 71 2.08 -14.21 -1.37
CA PRO A 71 2.59 -14.80 -2.60
C PRO A 71 2.48 -13.82 -3.79
N PRO A 72 3.23 -14.05 -4.89
CA PRO A 72 3.24 -13.13 -6.04
C PRO A 72 1.86 -12.86 -6.65
N ASP A 73 0.98 -13.86 -6.65
CA ASP A 73 -0.39 -13.81 -7.19
C ASP A 73 -1.42 -13.23 -6.20
N HIS A 74 -1.00 -12.82 -5.00
CA HIS A 74 -1.88 -12.17 -4.04
C HIS A 74 -2.44 -10.86 -4.64
N PRO A 75 -3.74 -10.56 -4.50
CA PRO A 75 -4.39 -9.43 -5.17
C PRO A 75 -3.79 -8.06 -4.82
N PHE A 76 -3.14 -7.96 -3.65
CA PHE A 76 -2.47 -6.74 -3.17
C PHE A 76 -0.94 -6.84 -3.19
N ALA A 77 -0.35 -7.84 -3.85
CA ALA A 77 1.10 -8.04 -3.84
C ALA A 77 1.84 -6.82 -4.41
N GLY A 78 1.30 -6.18 -5.45
CA GLY A 78 1.88 -4.97 -6.05
C GLY A 78 1.96 -3.80 -5.09
N GLU A 79 0.87 -3.51 -4.39
CA GLU A 79 0.82 -2.45 -3.38
C GLU A 79 1.72 -2.76 -2.19
N VAL A 80 1.75 -4.01 -1.73
CA VAL A 80 2.64 -4.44 -0.65
C VAL A 80 4.10 -4.23 -1.03
N VAL A 81 4.52 -4.65 -2.22
CA VAL A 81 5.87 -4.40 -2.74
C VAL A 81 6.17 -2.90 -2.75
N GLY A 82 5.24 -2.09 -3.28
CA GLY A 82 5.41 -0.64 -3.33
C GLY A 82 5.56 0.01 -1.97
N LEU A 83 4.71 -0.34 -1.01
CA LEU A 83 4.79 0.19 0.36
C LEU A 83 6.11 -0.16 1.06
N VAL A 84 6.66 -1.36 0.79
CA VAL A 84 7.96 -1.76 1.33
C VAL A 84 9.11 -1.04 0.66
N GLU A 85 9.13 -0.95 -0.67
CA GLU A 85 10.19 -0.25 -1.42
C GLU A 85 10.23 1.25 -1.11
N LEU A 86 9.07 1.85 -0.81
CA LEU A 86 8.97 3.23 -0.34
C LEU A 86 9.33 3.40 1.15
N GLY A 87 9.60 2.31 1.88
CA GLY A 87 9.94 2.36 3.31
C GLY A 87 8.77 2.72 4.24
N ILE A 88 7.53 2.62 3.77
CA ILE A 88 6.33 2.96 4.55
C ILE A 88 6.07 1.89 5.63
N THR A 89 6.29 0.63 5.28
CA THR A 89 6.14 -0.52 6.19
C THR A 89 7.24 -1.55 5.98
N THR A 90 7.54 -2.31 7.03
CA THR A 90 8.47 -3.44 7.00
C THR A 90 7.77 -4.79 7.19
N GLY A 91 6.44 -4.79 7.26
CA GLY A 91 5.65 -5.96 7.68
C GLY A 91 5.60 -6.14 9.20
N CYS A 92 4.78 -7.09 9.66
CA CYS A 92 4.62 -7.44 11.07
C CYS A 92 5.81 -8.25 11.64
N SER A 93 6.65 -8.80 10.77
CA SER A 93 7.92 -9.45 11.13
C SER A 93 8.89 -9.39 9.95
N THR A 94 10.10 -9.92 10.14
CA THR A 94 11.11 -9.97 9.07
C THR A 94 10.73 -10.83 7.86
N VAL A 95 9.72 -11.70 7.99
CA VAL A 95 9.33 -12.65 6.93
C VAL A 95 7.83 -12.66 6.60
N ASN A 96 7.02 -11.91 7.35
CA ASN A 96 5.56 -11.84 7.18
C ASN A 96 5.08 -10.39 7.13
N TYR A 97 4.11 -10.12 6.26
CA TYR A 97 3.43 -8.84 6.15
C TYR A 97 2.22 -8.74 7.10
N CYS A 98 1.53 -9.86 7.35
CA CYS A 98 0.26 -9.97 8.05
C CYS A 98 -0.91 -9.22 7.37
N PRO A 99 -1.24 -9.51 6.09
CA PRO A 99 -2.20 -8.72 5.30
C PRO A 99 -3.64 -8.71 5.84
N ASN A 100 -3.98 -9.68 6.69
CA ASN A 100 -5.32 -9.82 7.27
C ASN A 100 -5.42 -9.23 8.70
N GLN A 101 -4.32 -8.72 9.26
CA GLN A 101 -4.36 -8.07 10.56
C GLN A 101 -4.92 -6.65 10.43
N PHE A 102 -5.73 -6.25 11.42
CA PHE A 102 -6.20 -4.88 11.49
C PHE A 102 -5.05 -3.94 11.82
N VAL A 103 -4.95 -2.84 11.08
CA VAL A 103 -3.99 -1.77 11.34
C VAL A 103 -4.49 -0.93 12.53
N THR A 104 -3.64 -0.78 13.55
CA THR A 104 -3.88 0.09 14.69
C THR A 104 -3.75 1.57 14.30
N ARG A 105 -4.32 2.47 15.10
CA ARG A 105 -4.20 3.90 14.88
C ARG A 105 -2.75 4.38 15.00
N ALA A 106 -1.95 3.78 15.87
CA ALA A 106 -0.53 4.11 15.98
C ALA A 106 0.26 3.67 14.73
N GLU A 107 0.04 2.45 14.23
CA GLU A 107 0.67 1.99 12.99
C GLU A 107 0.27 2.86 11.79
N MET A 108 -1.00 3.27 11.70
CA MET A 108 -1.46 4.20 10.67
C MET A 108 -0.75 5.56 10.76
N ALA A 109 -0.49 6.07 11.97
CA ALA A 109 0.31 7.28 12.14
C ALA A 109 1.71 7.11 11.57
N ALA A 110 2.37 6.00 11.87
CA ALA A 110 3.70 5.71 11.34
C ALA A 110 3.70 5.57 9.81
N PHE A 111 2.69 4.94 9.23
CA PHE A 111 2.55 4.84 7.77
C PHE A 111 2.40 6.21 7.12
N LEU A 112 1.54 7.08 7.66
CA LEU A 112 1.29 8.41 7.08
C LEU A 112 2.47 9.36 7.28
N VAL A 113 3.15 9.30 8.44
CA VAL A 113 4.36 10.09 8.68
C VAL A 113 5.45 9.74 7.67
N ARG A 114 5.66 8.45 7.39
CA ARG A 114 6.66 8.01 6.39
C ARG A 114 6.21 8.31 4.95
N ALA A 115 4.94 8.05 4.63
CA ALA A 115 4.41 8.26 3.28
C ALA A 115 4.40 9.73 2.86
N LEU A 116 4.20 10.65 3.81
CA LEU A 116 4.13 12.08 3.57
C LEU A 116 5.44 12.81 3.92
N ASP A 117 6.47 12.09 4.37
CA ASP A 117 7.74 12.65 4.86
C ASP A 117 7.53 13.77 5.89
N LEU A 118 6.65 13.53 6.87
CA LEU A 118 6.31 14.54 7.88
C LEU A 118 7.50 14.77 8.81
N PRO A 119 7.80 16.04 9.17
CA PRO A 119 8.90 16.33 10.07
C PRO A 119 8.63 15.76 11.46
N ALA A 120 9.64 15.14 12.04
CA ALA A 120 9.59 14.73 13.44
C ALA A 120 9.45 15.97 14.34
N VAL A 121 8.43 15.96 15.19
CA VAL A 121 8.21 17.01 16.19
C VAL A 121 8.22 16.41 17.59
N GLY A 122 8.56 17.24 18.58
CA GLY A 122 8.31 16.91 19.98
C GLY A 122 6.92 17.36 20.44
N GLY A 123 6.51 16.89 21.61
CA GLY A 123 5.24 17.25 22.24
C GLY A 123 4.46 16.01 22.67
N ASP A 124 3.54 16.21 23.59
CA ASP A 124 2.63 15.19 24.11
C ASP A 124 1.19 15.73 23.99
N PRO A 125 0.56 15.62 22.80
CA PRO A 125 -0.81 16.08 22.59
C PRO A 125 -1.85 15.14 23.23
N TYR A 126 -1.49 13.89 23.54
CA TYR A 126 -2.43 12.86 23.97
C TYR A 126 -1.90 12.08 25.16
N ARG A 127 -2.63 12.04 26.26
CA ARG A 127 -2.10 11.48 27.51
C ARG A 127 -1.95 9.95 27.47
N ASP A 128 -2.66 9.27 26.57
CA ASP A 128 -2.80 7.82 26.51
C ASP A 128 -1.81 7.12 25.56
N ASP A 129 -0.92 7.85 24.88
CA ASP A 129 0.17 7.28 24.09
C ASP A 129 1.56 7.42 24.74
N ASN A 130 1.63 8.01 25.93
CA ASN A 130 2.86 8.16 26.72
C ASN A 130 3.60 6.82 26.89
N GLY A 131 4.84 6.75 26.37
CA GLY A 131 5.68 5.55 26.40
C GLY A 131 5.37 4.52 25.30
N HIS A 132 4.45 4.82 24.38
CA HIS A 132 4.19 4.02 23.20
C HIS A 132 5.34 4.15 22.19
N ALA A 133 5.71 3.06 21.51
CA ALA A 133 6.85 3.06 20.59
C ALA A 133 6.69 4.01 19.38
N LEU A 134 5.44 4.38 19.07
CA LEU A 134 5.06 5.27 17.96
C LEU A 134 4.55 6.64 18.43
N GLU A 135 4.84 7.04 19.67
CA GLU A 135 4.42 8.33 20.24
C GLU A 135 4.91 9.52 19.39
N ALA A 136 6.15 9.47 18.89
CA ALA A 136 6.71 10.51 18.04
C ALA A 136 5.97 10.67 16.70
N GLU A 137 5.57 9.56 16.08
CA GLU A 137 4.78 9.57 14.85
C GLU A 137 3.36 10.09 15.09
N ILE A 138 2.76 9.77 16.25
CA ILE A 138 1.46 10.30 16.63
C ILE A 138 1.54 11.83 16.83
N ALA A 139 2.57 12.31 17.52
CA ALA A 139 2.80 13.75 17.70
C ALA A 139 3.00 14.48 16.35
N SER A 140 3.76 13.90 15.44
CA SER A 140 4.01 14.45 14.09
C SER A 140 2.76 14.47 13.21
N LEU A 141 1.92 13.43 13.31
CA LEU A 141 0.63 13.39 12.63
C LEU A 141 -0.32 14.47 13.17
N ALA A 142 -0.32 14.68 14.49
CA ALA A 142 -1.16 15.68 15.15
C ALA A 142 -0.72 17.11 14.82
N SER A 143 0.59 17.40 14.86
CA SER A 143 1.12 18.72 14.52
C SER A 143 0.85 19.10 13.06
N SER A 144 0.71 18.10 12.19
CA SER A 144 0.38 18.28 10.78
C SER A 144 -1.13 18.46 10.54
N GLY A 145 -1.96 18.43 11.58
CA GLY A 145 -3.42 18.60 11.49
C GLY A 145 -4.17 17.40 10.90
N ILE A 146 -3.51 16.26 10.72
CA ILE A 146 -4.11 15.08 10.09
C ILE A 146 -5.01 14.33 11.08
N THR A 147 -4.66 14.36 12.37
CA THR A 147 -5.45 13.75 13.45
C THR A 147 -5.87 14.76 14.51
N SER A 148 -7.05 14.54 15.09
CA SER A 148 -7.56 15.25 16.28
C SER A 148 -7.68 14.34 17.51
N GLY A 149 -7.19 13.11 17.43
CA GLY A 149 -7.38 12.08 18.46
C GLY A 149 -8.75 11.40 18.38
N CYS A 150 -8.94 10.38 19.23
CA CYS A 150 -10.25 9.75 19.44
C CYS A 150 -11.10 10.54 20.45
N LEU A 151 -10.45 11.29 21.34
CA LEU A 151 -11.03 12.27 22.25
C LEU A 151 -10.10 13.50 22.30
N ALA A 152 -10.57 14.59 22.92
CA ALA A 152 -9.82 15.84 23.00
C ALA A 152 -8.39 15.71 23.57
N THR A 153 -8.14 14.71 24.42
CA THR A 153 -6.83 14.49 25.04
C THR A 153 -6.36 13.03 24.93
N ALA A 154 -6.94 12.25 24.02
CA ALA A 154 -6.61 10.84 23.83
C ALA A 154 -6.54 10.46 22.34
N TYR A 155 -5.54 9.65 21.97
CA TYR A 155 -5.34 9.17 20.62
C TYR A 155 -5.93 7.78 20.37
N CYS A 156 -6.03 6.94 21.40
CA CYS A 156 -6.38 5.53 21.35
C CYS A 156 -5.44 4.72 20.44
N PRO A 157 -4.13 4.62 20.74
CA PRO A 157 -3.10 4.09 19.83
C PRO A 157 -3.36 2.65 19.38
N ASP A 158 -3.77 1.77 20.31
CA ASP A 158 -3.94 0.32 20.06
C ASP A 158 -5.27 -0.05 19.38
N ARG A 159 -6.18 0.92 19.23
CA ARG A 159 -7.48 0.66 18.59
C ARG A 159 -7.29 0.56 17.08
N SER A 160 -7.95 -0.40 16.45
CA SER A 160 -7.97 -0.53 14.99
C SER A 160 -8.60 0.70 14.32
N VAL A 161 -8.03 1.10 13.19
CA VAL A 161 -8.57 2.18 12.34
C VAL A 161 -9.84 1.70 11.65
N THR A 162 -10.91 2.51 11.71
CA THR A 162 -12.13 2.25 10.91
C THR A 162 -11.95 2.79 9.48
N ARG A 163 -12.72 2.27 8.52
CA ARG A 163 -12.70 2.79 7.14
C ARG A 163 -13.02 4.29 7.05
N ALA A 164 -13.91 4.77 7.92
CA ALA A 164 -14.26 6.18 7.99
C ALA A 164 -13.13 7.05 8.56
N GLU A 165 -12.41 6.55 9.56
CA GLU A 165 -11.21 7.22 10.08
C GLU A 165 -10.07 7.21 9.05
N MET A 166 -9.90 6.13 8.30
CA MET A 166 -8.96 6.06 7.19
C MET A 166 -9.28 7.12 6.13
N ALA A 167 -10.57 7.31 5.79
CA ALA A 167 -10.97 8.37 4.86
C ALA A 167 -10.57 9.75 5.39
N ALA A 168 -10.82 10.04 6.66
CA ALA A 168 -10.43 11.30 7.29
C ALA A 168 -8.91 11.53 7.25
N PHE A 169 -8.12 10.50 7.54
CA PHE A 169 -6.67 10.57 7.47
C PHE A 169 -6.16 10.83 6.05
N LEU A 170 -6.68 10.11 5.05
CA LEU A 170 -6.25 10.27 3.66
C LEU A 170 -6.63 11.64 3.10
N VAL A 171 -7.86 12.10 3.37
CA VAL A 171 -8.32 13.41 2.90
C VAL A 171 -7.47 14.54 3.47
N ARG A 172 -7.17 14.51 4.77
CA ARG A 172 -6.34 15.54 5.41
C ARG A 172 -4.87 15.42 5.04
N GLY A 173 -4.34 14.20 5.01
CA GLY A 173 -2.92 13.94 4.73
C GLY A 173 -2.51 14.27 3.30
N PHE A 174 -3.36 13.94 2.32
CA PHE A 174 -3.09 14.21 0.90
C PHE A 174 -3.76 15.49 0.38
N ASN A 175 -4.37 16.29 1.27
CA ASN A 175 -5.09 17.52 0.94
C ASN A 175 -6.09 17.33 -0.21
N ILE A 176 -6.89 16.26 -0.11
CA ILE A 176 -7.87 15.90 -1.13
C ILE A 176 -9.02 16.90 -1.06
N ALA A 177 -9.41 17.43 -2.22
CA ALA A 177 -10.48 18.41 -2.30
C ALA A 177 -11.79 17.83 -1.74
N SER A 178 -12.43 18.58 -0.85
CA SER A 178 -13.69 18.15 -0.26
C SER A 178 -14.76 18.04 -1.34
N ALA A 179 -15.37 16.86 -1.46
CA ALA A 179 -16.52 16.66 -2.32
C ALA A 179 -17.82 16.86 -1.52
N THR A 180 -18.84 17.40 -2.19
CA THR A 180 -20.21 17.44 -1.65
C THR A 180 -21.01 16.33 -2.30
N GLY A 181 -21.64 15.46 -1.51
CA GLY A 181 -22.51 14.42 -2.04
C GLY A 181 -22.73 13.28 -1.06
N ARG A 182 -23.65 12.38 -1.44
CA ARG A 182 -24.01 11.19 -0.66
C ARG A 182 -23.88 9.96 -1.55
N PRO A 183 -22.64 9.52 -1.83
CA PRO A 183 -22.41 8.40 -2.74
C PRO A 183 -22.90 7.07 -2.15
N PHE A 184 -22.96 6.97 -0.83
CA PHE A 184 -23.40 5.77 -0.11
C PHE A 184 -24.53 6.11 0.86
N THR A 185 -25.48 5.19 1.03
CA THR A 185 -26.66 5.38 1.89
C THR A 185 -26.39 5.04 3.36
N ASP A 186 -25.37 4.23 3.63
CA ASP A 186 -24.99 3.76 4.96
C ASP A 186 -24.11 4.76 5.74
N VAL A 187 -23.84 5.94 5.16
CA VAL A 187 -23.04 7.01 5.78
C VAL A 187 -23.84 8.28 6.09
N ASP A 188 -25.16 8.25 5.92
CA ASP A 188 -26.02 9.40 6.19
C ASP A 188 -25.93 9.81 7.67
N GLY A 189 -25.49 11.06 7.92
CA GLY A 189 -25.33 11.59 9.27
C GLY A 189 -24.09 11.08 10.00
N HIS A 190 -23.21 10.36 9.30
CA HIS A 190 -21.94 9.90 9.86
C HIS A 190 -20.97 11.08 10.05
N PHE A 191 -20.19 11.07 11.14
CA PHE A 191 -19.26 12.16 11.49
C PHE A 191 -18.24 12.48 10.37
N PHE A 192 -17.78 11.44 9.65
CA PHE A 192 -16.84 11.55 8.52
C PHE A 192 -17.53 11.47 7.13
N GLU A 193 -18.83 11.78 7.02
CA GLU A 193 -19.57 11.70 5.74
C GLU A 193 -18.88 12.48 4.61
N ALA A 194 -18.36 13.68 4.91
CA ALA A 194 -17.68 14.53 3.92
C ALA A 194 -16.34 13.94 3.44
N GLU A 195 -15.51 13.42 4.36
CA GLU A 195 -14.24 12.79 3.97
C GLU A 195 -14.46 11.48 3.23
N ILE A 196 -15.51 10.71 3.57
CA ILE A 196 -15.90 9.53 2.78
C ILE A 196 -16.34 9.94 1.37
N ALA A 197 -17.17 10.98 1.24
CA ALA A 197 -17.62 11.46 -0.07
C ALA A 197 -16.48 11.98 -0.95
N SER A 198 -15.40 12.49 -0.34
CA SER A 198 -14.23 13.02 -1.05
C SER A 198 -13.35 11.93 -1.70
N LEU A 199 -13.59 10.66 -1.37
CA LEU A 199 -12.85 9.51 -1.91
C LEU A 199 -13.68 8.60 -2.83
N ALA A 200 -14.95 8.94 -3.06
CA ALA A 200 -15.87 8.18 -3.91
C ALA A 200 -15.72 8.55 -5.38
#